data_AF-A0A1Y1LL50-F1
#
_entry.id   AF-A0A1Y1LL50-F1
#
_cell.length_a   1.000
_cell.length_b   1.000
_cell.length_c   1.000
_cell.angle_alpha   90.00
_cell.angle_beta   90.00
_cell.angle_gamma   90.00
#
_symmetry.space_group_name_H-M   'P 1'
#
loop_
_entity.id
_entity.type
_entity.pdbx_description
1 polymer ?
#
loop_
_entity_poly.entity_id
_entity_poly.type
_entity_poly.pdbx_seq_one_letter_code
_entity_poly.pdbx_strand_id
1 'polypeptide(L)'
;GITKIKNKNLEVHGFRKLQSLIRDSKTVFTDEKFEELLLGLFQYLEDPLPSLAAEKVQDVKAQILSTIKLLLKKERDNFQPHVSKGLESLLETRGACDTRAHVVSGLELLADELVTIGDGSEMVVVLTKRLQTCTDATTEGCRTLSMGLHVLKEMLDKRAEF
;
A
#
# COMPACT_ATOMS: atom_id res chain seq x y z
N GLY A 1 -17.92 -6.55 3.56
CA GLY A 1 -16.85 -5.68 3.04
C GLY A 1 -15.60 -6.48 2.79
N ILE A 2 -14.98 -7.00 3.86
CA ILE A 2 -13.73 -7.77 3.84
C ILE A 2 -13.76 -8.93 2.84
N THR A 3 -14.81 -9.75 2.81
CA THR A 3 -14.94 -10.84 1.81
C THR A 3 -14.84 -10.34 0.37
N LYS A 4 -15.42 -9.17 0.06
CA LYS A 4 -15.33 -8.57 -1.28
C LYS A 4 -13.93 -8.04 -1.60
N ILE A 5 -13.20 -7.59 -0.59
CA ILE A 5 -11.79 -7.17 -0.72
C ILE A 5 -10.91 -8.38 -0.96
N LYS A 6 -11.03 -9.42 -0.13
CA LYS A 6 -10.32 -10.70 -0.31
C LYS A 6 -10.59 -11.33 -1.69
N ASN A 7 -11.83 -11.21 -2.19
CA ASN A 7 -12.21 -11.69 -3.52
C ASN A 7 -11.96 -10.67 -4.65
N LYS A 8 -11.35 -9.52 -4.36
CA LYS A 8 -10.97 -8.49 -5.35
C LYS A 8 -12.14 -8.02 -6.23
N ASN A 9 -13.32 -7.89 -5.62
CA ASN A 9 -14.56 -7.54 -6.31
C ASN A 9 -15.31 -6.37 -5.66
N LEU A 10 -14.66 -5.66 -4.72
CA LEU A 10 -15.20 -4.42 -4.20
C LEU A 10 -14.98 -3.30 -5.22
N GLU A 11 -16.07 -2.73 -5.70
CA GLU A 11 -16.05 -1.61 -6.66
C GLU A 11 -15.91 -0.25 -5.96
N VAL A 12 -15.64 0.79 -6.73
CA VAL A 12 -15.46 2.19 -6.28
C VAL A 12 -16.56 2.64 -5.32
N HIS A 13 -17.83 2.38 -5.62
CA HIS A 13 -18.93 2.76 -4.72
C HIS A 13 -18.92 1.97 -3.40
N GLY A 14 -18.49 0.70 -3.45
CA GLY A 14 -18.27 -0.13 -2.26
C GLY A 14 -17.17 0.42 -1.37
N PHE A 15 -16.07 0.90 -1.95
CA PHE A 15 -15.03 1.60 -1.20
C PHE A 15 -15.54 2.87 -0.55
N ARG A 16 -16.29 3.73 -1.26
CA ARG A 16 -16.86 4.95 -0.67
C ARG A 16 -17.72 4.65 0.55
N LYS A 17 -18.55 3.59 0.50
CA LYS A 17 -19.33 3.13 1.66
C LYS A 17 -18.44 2.68 2.81
N LEU A 18 -17.41 1.88 2.53
CA LEU A 18 -16.45 1.43 3.53
C LEU A 18 -15.70 2.60 4.18
N GLN A 19 -15.27 3.57 3.39
CA GLN A 19 -14.59 4.78 3.87
C GLN A 19 -15.49 5.61 4.78
N SER A 20 -16.79 5.74 4.45
CA SER A 20 -17.76 6.38 5.35
C SER A 20 -17.88 5.63 6.68
N LEU A 21 -17.90 4.29 6.67
CA LEU A 21 -17.93 3.49 7.89
C LEU A 21 -16.64 3.65 8.71
N ILE A 22 -15.46 3.66 8.07
CA ILE A 22 -14.19 3.86 8.77
C ILE A 22 -14.17 5.22 9.48
N ARG A 23 -14.68 6.28 8.83
CA ARG A 23 -14.74 7.64 9.40
C ARG A 23 -15.75 7.80 10.53
N ASP A 24 -16.74 6.93 10.63
CA ASP A 24 -17.67 6.94 11.75
C ASP A 24 -16.92 6.59 13.05
N SER A 25 -16.99 7.48 14.03
CA SER A 25 -16.35 7.31 15.34
C SER A 25 -16.91 6.13 16.12
N LYS A 26 -18.12 5.66 15.80
CA LYS A 26 -18.75 4.49 16.40
C LYS A 26 -18.24 3.17 15.84
N THR A 27 -17.58 3.19 14.68
CA THR A 27 -16.97 1.99 14.11
C THR A 27 -15.72 1.64 14.90
N VAL A 28 -15.79 0.53 15.64
CA VAL A 28 -14.67 -0.06 16.38
C VAL A 28 -14.12 -1.23 15.57
N PHE A 29 -12.80 -1.25 15.39
CA PHE A 29 -12.10 -2.41 14.84
C PHE A 29 -11.61 -3.30 15.97
N THR A 30 -11.77 -4.61 15.80
CA THR A 30 -10.96 -5.58 16.56
C THR A 30 -9.65 -5.78 15.80
N ASP A 31 -8.56 -6.11 16.52
CA ASP A 31 -7.24 -6.32 15.91
C ASP A 31 -7.30 -7.28 14.72
N GLU A 32 -7.98 -8.42 14.89
CA GLU A 32 -8.21 -9.40 13.81
C GLU A 32 -8.91 -8.81 12.58
N LYS A 33 -9.99 -8.03 12.79
CA LYS A 33 -10.74 -7.45 11.65
C LYS A 33 -9.95 -6.33 10.98
N PHE A 34 -9.19 -5.59 11.75
CA PHE A 34 -8.29 -4.57 11.24
C PHE A 34 -7.22 -5.22 10.35
N GLU A 35 -6.53 -6.24 10.86
CA GLU A 35 -5.50 -6.99 10.15
C GLU A 35 -6.06 -7.63 8.87
N GLU A 36 -7.19 -8.35 8.96
CA GLU A 36 -7.82 -8.97 7.79
C GLU A 36 -8.18 -7.94 6.71
N LEU A 37 -8.66 -6.77 7.12
CA LEU A 37 -9.01 -5.70 6.21
C LEU A 37 -7.75 -5.11 5.58
N LEU A 38 -6.74 -4.78 6.38
CA LEU A 38 -5.50 -4.13 5.94
C LEU A 38 -4.73 -5.02 4.97
N LEU A 39 -4.48 -6.28 5.35
CA LEU A 39 -3.77 -7.23 4.50
C LEU A 39 -4.56 -7.53 3.22
N GLY A 40 -5.89 -7.63 3.31
CA GLY A 40 -6.74 -7.77 2.14
C GLY A 40 -6.65 -6.57 1.19
N LEU A 41 -6.54 -5.35 1.72
CA LEU A 41 -6.37 -4.14 0.91
C LEU A 41 -5.01 -4.09 0.22
N PHE A 42 -3.93 -4.45 0.90
CA PHE A 42 -2.60 -4.57 0.27
C PHE A 42 -2.61 -5.62 -0.84
N GLN A 43 -3.14 -6.82 -0.57
CA GLN A 43 -3.25 -7.86 -1.59
C GLN A 43 -4.06 -7.40 -2.81
N TYR A 44 -5.20 -6.74 -2.59
CA TYR A 44 -6.02 -6.21 -3.68
C TYR A 44 -5.32 -5.06 -4.45
N LEU A 45 -4.42 -4.32 -3.81
CA LEU A 45 -3.65 -3.27 -4.46
C LEU A 45 -2.57 -3.83 -5.40
N GLU A 46 -1.82 -4.83 -4.95
CA GLU A 46 -0.70 -5.43 -5.71
C GLU A 46 -1.19 -6.32 -6.85
N ASP A 47 -2.30 -7.04 -6.67
CA ASP A 47 -2.72 -8.03 -7.64
C ASP A 47 -3.18 -7.45 -9.00
N PRO A 48 -2.94 -8.19 -10.10
CA PRO A 48 -3.48 -7.84 -11.40
C PRO A 48 -5.02 -7.99 -11.40
N LEU A 49 -5.69 -7.06 -12.08
CA LEU A 49 -7.16 -7.03 -12.21
C LEU A 49 -7.58 -7.17 -13.69
N PRO A 50 -7.35 -8.34 -14.31
CA PRO A 50 -7.52 -8.53 -15.76
C PRO A 50 -8.98 -8.44 -16.23
N SER A 51 -9.93 -8.58 -15.32
CA SER A 51 -11.37 -8.45 -15.61
C SER A 51 -11.85 -7.00 -15.70
N LEU A 52 -11.01 -6.02 -15.38
CA LEU A 52 -11.34 -4.60 -15.40
C LEU A 52 -10.62 -3.85 -16.52
N ALA A 53 -11.30 -2.86 -17.10
CA ALA A 53 -10.66 -1.90 -18.00
C ALA A 53 -9.59 -1.08 -17.27
N ALA A 54 -8.54 -0.65 -17.97
CA ALA A 54 -7.38 0.03 -17.38
C ALA A 54 -7.77 1.26 -16.56
N GLU A 55 -8.72 2.09 -17.03
CA GLU A 55 -9.18 3.27 -16.28
C GLU A 55 -9.84 2.86 -14.96
N LYS A 56 -10.66 1.80 -14.98
CA LYS A 56 -11.32 1.27 -13.77
C LYS A 56 -10.32 0.67 -12.79
N VAL A 57 -9.24 0.04 -13.27
CA VAL A 57 -8.16 -0.45 -12.41
C VAL A 57 -7.55 0.70 -11.63
N GLN A 58 -7.23 1.81 -12.30
CA GLN A 58 -6.65 2.99 -11.66
C GLN A 58 -7.59 3.58 -10.61
N ASP A 59 -8.88 3.73 -10.93
CA ASP A 59 -9.89 4.20 -9.97
C ASP A 59 -9.99 3.30 -8.73
N VAL A 60 -10.00 1.98 -8.93
CA VAL A 60 -10.03 1.01 -7.82
C VAL A 60 -8.78 1.11 -6.95
N LYS A 61 -7.59 1.14 -7.54
CA LYS A 61 -6.33 1.29 -6.78
C LYS A 61 -6.28 2.62 -6.02
N ALA A 62 -6.74 3.72 -6.61
CA ALA A 62 -6.86 5.01 -5.91
C ALA A 62 -7.83 4.94 -4.71
N GLN A 63 -8.94 4.22 -4.83
CA GLN A 63 -9.86 3.98 -3.71
C GLN A 63 -9.26 3.09 -2.63
N ILE A 64 -8.49 2.07 -2.99
CA ILE A 64 -7.77 1.21 -2.05
C ILE A 64 -6.78 2.05 -1.24
N LEU A 65 -5.94 2.84 -1.90
CA LEU A 65 -4.97 3.74 -1.23
C LEU A 65 -5.67 4.74 -0.29
N SER A 66 -6.76 5.35 -0.75
CA SER A 66 -7.56 6.25 0.08
C SER A 66 -8.12 5.55 1.33
N THR A 67 -8.48 4.28 1.21
CA THR A 67 -9.00 3.46 2.31
C THR A 67 -7.89 3.10 3.29
N ILE A 68 -6.71 2.68 2.80
CA ILE A 68 -5.55 2.39 3.65
C ILE A 68 -5.12 3.63 4.43
N LYS A 69 -5.08 4.80 3.80
CA LYS A 69 -4.77 6.07 4.48
C LYS A 69 -5.77 6.43 5.57
N LEU A 70 -7.05 6.14 5.37
CA LEU A 70 -8.06 6.36 6.41
C LEU A 70 -7.88 5.41 7.60
N LEU A 71 -7.55 4.14 7.33
CA LEU A 71 -7.20 3.19 8.38
C LEU A 71 -5.95 3.65 9.13
N LEU A 72 -4.91 4.08 8.42
CA LEU A 72 -3.65 4.54 9.04
C LEU A 72 -3.85 5.74 9.96
N LYS A 73 -4.75 6.65 9.61
CA LYS A 73 -5.10 7.78 10.48
C LYS A 73 -5.89 7.38 11.71
N LYS A 74 -6.68 6.31 11.63
CA LYS A 74 -7.59 5.88 12.70
C LYS A 74 -6.93 4.91 13.68
N GLU A 75 -6.16 3.96 13.16
CA GLU A 75 -5.61 2.82 13.90
C GLU A 75 -4.07 2.80 13.76
N ARG A 76 -3.43 3.96 13.88
CA ARG A 76 -1.99 4.16 13.56
C ARG A 76 -1.07 3.15 14.26
N ASP A 77 -1.32 2.88 15.54
CA ASP A 77 -0.47 1.99 16.33
C ASP A 77 -0.59 0.53 15.88
N ASN A 78 -1.76 0.14 15.37
CA ASN A 78 -2.02 -1.19 14.85
C ASN A 78 -1.38 -1.44 13.47
N PHE A 79 -0.85 -0.40 12.80
CA PHE A 79 -0.17 -0.56 11.51
C PHE A 79 1.26 -1.10 11.61
N GLN A 80 1.94 -0.86 12.73
CA GLN A 80 3.39 -1.11 12.84
C GLN A 80 3.78 -2.54 12.42
N PRO A 81 3.08 -3.61 12.86
CA PRO A 81 3.43 -4.99 12.49
C PRO A 81 3.27 -5.30 10.99
N HIS A 82 2.60 -4.44 10.24
CA HIS A 82 2.25 -4.65 8.84
C HIS A 82 3.00 -3.71 7.89
N VAL A 83 3.88 -2.84 8.39
CA VAL A 83 4.58 -1.83 7.59
C VAL A 83 5.42 -2.49 6.49
N SER A 84 6.23 -3.50 6.83
CA SER A 84 7.10 -4.19 5.87
C SER A 84 6.31 -4.80 4.71
N LYS A 85 5.24 -5.55 5.00
CA LYS A 85 4.36 -6.11 3.97
C LYS A 85 3.63 -5.02 3.18
N GLY A 86 3.25 -3.93 3.84
CA GLY A 86 2.67 -2.76 3.18
C GLY A 86 3.63 -2.18 2.14
N LEU A 87 4.89 -1.91 2.51
CA LEU A 87 5.90 -1.39 1.60
C LEU A 87 6.18 -2.34 0.43
N GLU A 88 6.32 -3.64 0.67
CA GLU A 88 6.46 -4.64 -0.40
C GLU A 88 5.29 -4.57 -1.39
N SER A 89 4.06 -4.45 -0.89
CA SER A 89 2.86 -4.34 -1.71
C SER A 89 2.84 -3.07 -2.56
N LEU A 90 3.32 -1.95 -2.01
CA LEU A 90 3.44 -0.70 -2.76
C LEU A 90 4.48 -0.81 -3.87
N LEU A 91 5.62 -1.45 -3.59
CA LEU A 91 6.68 -1.71 -4.57
C LEU A 91 6.17 -2.61 -5.71
N GLU A 92 5.45 -3.68 -5.38
CA GLU A 92 4.83 -4.57 -6.37
C GLU A 92 3.84 -3.81 -7.26
N THR A 93 2.95 -3.05 -6.62
CA THR A 93 1.96 -2.23 -7.31
C THR A 93 2.63 -1.23 -8.26
N ARG A 94 3.74 -0.63 -7.83
CA ARG A 94 4.47 0.38 -8.60
C ARG A 94 5.11 -0.21 -9.86
N GLY A 95 5.65 -1.42 -9.79
CA GLY A 95 6.22 -2.11 -10.94
C GLY A 95 5.20 -2.24 -12.07
N ALA A 96 4.00 -2.69 -11.73
CA ALA A 96 2.89 -2.90 -12.67
C ALA A 96 2.21 -1.61 -13.18
N CYS A 97 2.43 -0.46 -12.54
CA CYS A 97 1.80 0.80 -12.94
C CYS A 97 2.62 1.55 -14.00
N ASP A 98 1.94 2.11 -15.01
CA ASP A 98 2.58 3.05 -15.93
C ASP A 98 3.07 4.29 -15.17
N THR A 99 4.21 4.84 -15.60
CA THR A 99 4.84 6.00 -14.95
C THR A 99 3.94 7.23 -14.90
N ARG A 100 2.96 7.36 -15.81
CA ARG A 100 2.02 8.50 -15.87
C ARG A 100 0.74 8.28 -15.05
N ALA A 101 0.63 7.16 -14.34
CA ALA A 101 -0.56 6.86 -13.56
C ALA A 101 -0.62 7.72 -12.30
N HIS A 102 -1.73 8.43 -12.08
CA HIS A 102 -1.95 9.26 -10.90
C HIS A 102 -1.86 8.47 -9.57
N VAL A 103 -2.05 7.15 -9.64
CA VAL A 103 -1.91 6.24 -8.49
C VAL A 103 -0.49 6.25 -7.90
N VAL A 104 0.54 6.56 -8.71
CA VAL A 104 1.95 6.53 -8.29
C VAL A 104 2.21 7.51 -7.16
N SER A 105 1.74 8.75 -7.27
CA SER A 105 1.86 9.73 -6.18
C SER A 105 1.12 9.28 -4.91
N GLY A 106 0.02 8.53 -5.06
CA GLY A 106 -0.67 7.93 -3.92
C GLY A 106 0.14 6.85 -3.22
N LEU A 107 0.90 6.05 -3.99
CA LEU A 107 1.81 5.03 -3.48
C LEU A 107 2.97 5.68 -2.71
N GLU A 108 3.63 6.68 -3.30
CA GLU A 108 4.75 7.41 -2.71
C GLU A 108 4.32 8.07 -1.39
N LEU A 109 3.22 8.81 -1.40
CA LEU A 109 2.73 9.46 -0.18
C LEU A 109 2.35 8.45 0.92
N LEU A 110 1.84 7.27 0.56
CA LEU A 110 1.54 6.24 1.57
C LEU A 110 2.83 5.62 2.10
N ALA A 111 3.81 5.34 1.25
CA ALA A 111 5.11 4.84 1.67
C ALA A 111 5.79 5.83 2.63
N ASP A 112 5.76 7.12 2.31
CA ASP A 112 6.29 8.21 3.13
C ASP A 112 5.67 8.28 4.53
N GLU A 113 4.38 7.94 4.65
CA GLU A 113 3.69 7.86 5.94
C GLU A 113 4.08 6.57 6.69
N LEU A 114 4.17 5.42 6.01
CA LEU A 114 4.53 4.13 6.60
C LEU A 114 5.96 4.12 7.17
N VAL A 115 6.92 4.74 6.48
CA VAL A 115 8.32 4.81 6.97
C VAL A 115 8.45 5.58 8.29
N THR A 116 7.47 6.42 8.64
CA THR A 116 7.46 7.16 9.93
C THR A 116 7.04 6.30 11.12
N ILE A 117 6.45 5.12 10.89
CA ILE A 117 5.93 4.25 11.95
C ILE A 117 6.56 2.86 11.99
N GLY A 118 7.22 2.40 10.91
CA GLY A 118 7.84 1.08 10.87
C GLY A 118 9.07 0.93 11.77
N ASP A 119 9.57 -0.30 11.89
CA ASP A 119 10.91 -0.54 12.42
C ASP A 119 11.96 -0.25 11.32
N GLY A 120 12.92 0.62 11.62
CA GLY A 120 13.91 1.06 10.62
C GLY A 120 14.80 -0.07 10.12
N SER A 121 15.25 -0.93 11.03
CA SER A 121 16.17 -2.04 10.71
C SER A 121 15.46 -3.11 9.91
N GLU A 122 14.25 -3.48 10.32
CA GLU A 122 13.40 -4.43 9.60
C GLU A 122 13.11 -3.96 8.17
N MET A 123 12.68 -2.70 8.02
CA MET A 123 12.37 -2.14 6.71
C MET A 123 13.60 -2.11 5.79
N VAL A 124 14.80 -1.75 6.29
CA VAL A 124 16.04 -1.78 5.48
C VAL A 124 16.34 -3.20 4.98
N VAL A 125 16.23 -4.20 5.85
CA VAL A 125 16.49 -5.60 5.50
C VAL A 125 15.51 -6.09 4.44
N VAL A 126 14.21 -5.84 4.66
CA VAL A 126 13.14 -6.28 3.77
C VAL A 126 13.25 -5.59 2.40
N LEU A 127 13.38 -4.26 2.38
CA LEU A 127 13.47 -3.48 1.14
C LEU A 127 14.73 -3.84 0.35
N THR A 128 15.88 -3.94 1.00
CA THR A 128 17.14 -4.28 0.30
C THR A 128 17.06 -5.67 -0.31
N LYS A 129 16.49 -6.65 0.42
CA LYS A 129 16.26 -7.99 -0.11
C LYS A 129 15.31 -7.96 -1.31
N ARG A 130 14.24 -7.17 -1.27
CA ARG A 130 13.32 -7.01 -2.40
C ARG A 130 14.02 -6.39 -3.60
N LEU A 131 14.77 -5.31 -3.40
CA LEU A 131 15.48 -4.61 -4.47
C LEU A 131 16.56 -5.47 -5.14
N GLN A 132 17.22 -6.35 -4.38
CA GLN A 132 18.16 -7.33 -4.94
C GLN A 132 17.51 -8.31 -5.92
N THR A 133 16.18 -8.49 -5.88
CA THR A 133 15.46 -9.33 -6.84
C THR A 133 15.16 -8.61 -8.15
N CYS A 134 15.22 -7.26 -8.19
CA CYS A 134 15.07 -6.44 -9.38
C CYS A 134 16.38 -6.44 -10.20
N THR A 135 16.73 -7.59 -10.75
CA THR A 135 17.97 -7.80 -11.54
C THR A 135 17.76 -7.64 -13.04
N ASP A 136 16.51 -7.60 -13.48
CA ASP A 136 16.13 -7.46 -14.86
C ASP A 136 16.00 -5.98 -15.24
N ALA A 137 16.61 -5.58 -16.36
CA ALA A 137 16.49 -4.23 -16.91
C ALA A 137 15.09 -3.97 -17.54
N THR A 138 14.06 -4.65 -17.04
CA THR A 138 12.68 -4.45 -17.48
C THR A 138 12.17 -3.12 -16.94
N THR A 139 11.23 -2.52 -17.68
CA THR A 139 10.57 -1.27 -17.25
C THR A 139 9.92 -1.43 -15.88
N GLU A 140 9.34 -2.60 -15.60
CA GLU A 140 8.75 -2.95 -14.31
C GLU A 140 9.80 -2.99 -13.20
N GLY A 141 10.90 -3.74 -13.39
CA GLY A 141 12.02 -3.80 -12.45
C GLY A 141 12.60 -2.41 -12.16
N CYS A 142 12.82 -1.57 -13.18
CA CYS A 142 13.30 -0.20 -13.00
C CYS A 142 12.32 0.67 -12.20
N ARG A 143 11.01 0.51 -12.39
CA ARG A 143 9.96 1.25 -11.65
C ARG A 143 9.93 0.83 -10.18
N THR A 144 9.98 -0.47 -9.91
CA THR A 144 10.07 -1.01 -8.56
C THR A 144 11.33 -0.54 -7.85
N LEU A 145 12.48 -0.59 -8.54
CA LEU A 145 13.75 -0.11 -8.02
C LEU A 145 13.72 1.38 -7.70
N SER A 146 13.21 2.21 -8.62
CA SER A 146 13.07 3.65 -8.41
C SER A 146 12.25 3.99 -7.17
N MET A 147 11.14 3.28 -6.93
CA MET A 147 10.34 3.51 -5.73
C MET A 147 11.01 2.96 -4.47
N GLY A 148 11.61 1.78 -4.51
CA GLY A 148 12.32 1.27 -3.34
C GLY A 148 13.49 2.17 -2.92
N LEU A 149 14.22 2.75 -3.89
CA LEU A 149 15.25 3.76 -3.61
C LEU A 149 14.66 5.05 -3.02
N HIS A 150 13.50 5.51 -3.51
CA HIS A 150 12.76 6.62 -2.89
C HIS A 150 12.43 6.33 -1.43
N VAL A 151 11.86 5.15 -1.15
CA VAL A 151 11.48 4.75 0.22
C VAL A 151 12.71 4.68 1.14
N LEU A 152 13.82 4.10 0.67
CA LEU A 152 15.07 4.04 1.44
C LEU A 152 15.63 5.44 1.73
N LYS A 153 15.61 6.35 0.74
CA LYS A 153 16.00 7.75 0.94
C LYS A 153 15.13 8.41 2.00
N GLU A 154 13.80 8.28 1.90
CA GLU A 154 12.87 8.87 2.86
C GLU A 154 13.03 8.31 4.27
N MET A 155 13.37 7.02 4.41
CA MET A 155 13.72 6.42 5.69
C MET A 155 14.96 7.08 6.31
N LEU A 156 16.02 7.29 5.53
CA LEU A 156 17.25 7.94 5.98
C LEU A 156 17.01 9.41 6.34
N ASP A 157 16.25 10.14 5.51
CA ASP A 157 15.97 11.57 5.75
C ASP A 157 15.13 11.79 7.01
N LYS A 158 14.20 10.88 7.32
CA LYS A 158 13.28 11.00 8.46
C LYS A 158 13.81 10.39 9.76
N ARG A 159 14.89 9.61 9.71
CA ARG A 159 15.49 8.95 10.89
C ARG A 159 16.91 9.46 11.07
N ALA A 160 17.06 10.41 12.00
CA ALA A 160 18.38 10.98 12.35
C ALA A 160 19.30 9.98 13.09
N GLU A 161 18.77 8.85 13.52
CA GLU A 161 19.47 7.80 14.27
C GLU A 161 19.57 6.54 13.39
N PHE A 162 20.60 6.49 12.56
CA PHE A 162 21.11 5.28 11.94
C PHE A 162 22.58 5.13 12.28
#